data_AF-A0A1I4CAF6-F1
#
_entry.id   AF-A0A1I4CAF6-F1
#
_cell.length_a   1.000
_cell.length_b   1.000
_cell.length_c   1.000
_cell.angle_alpha   90.00
_cell.angle_beta   90.00
_cell.angle_gamma   90.00
#
_symmetry.space_group_name_H-M   'P 1'
#
loop_
_entity.id
_entity.type
_entity.pdbx_description
1 polymer ?
#
loop_
_entity_poly.entity_id
_entity_poly.type
_entity_poly.pdbx_seq_one_letter_code
_entity_poly.pdbx_strand_id
1 'polypeptide(L)'
;MRVRGAGIAAGLGRYPSRKCCVMSKTDQAPRRAMLEAMKRRTLRNKDNETMPDVTIIYWRDMPAQVMVGRGRKASKIQLPERFEQAIDRAAMKSGAAGTDEYLSGMRRGDPYALDGEDAAVAQAEAARLDAEFTPDRLRALIENDGWT
;
A
#
# COMPACT_ATOMS: atom_id res chain seq x y z
N MET A 1 14.33 -22.30 72.72
CA MET A 1 13.12 -22.76 73.43
C MET A 1 12.29 -23.59 72.46
N ARG A 2 12.06 -24.88 72.80
CA ARG A 2 10.91 -25.76 72.49
C ARG A 2 10.33 -25.81 71.06
N VAL A 3 10.10 -26.94 70.40
CA VAL A 3 10.37 -28.39 70.60
C VAL A 3 10.16 -29.04 69.21
N ARG A 4 10.94 -30.06 68.87
CA ARG A 4 10.67 -30.99 67.75
C ARG A 4 9.80 -32.15 68.25
N GLY A 5 8.88 -32.63 67.40
CA GLY A 5 8.20 -33.93 67.46
C GLY A 5 7.30 -34.05 66.22
N ALA A 6 7.65 -34.89 65.23
CA ALA A 6 7.20 -36.29 65.06
C ALA A 6 5.66 -36.38 64.90
N GLY A 7 5.05 -37.03 63.90
CA GLY A 7 5.46 -37.81 62.75
C GLY A 7 4.19 -38.32 62.02
N ILE A 8 4.35 -38.74 60.77
CA ILE A 8 3.66 -39.81 60.02
C ILE A 8 2.12 -39.92 60.11
N ALA A 9 1.43 -39.79 58.96
CA ALA A 9 0.44 -40.79 58.48
C ALA A 9 -0.04 -40.46 57.05
N ALA A 10 -0.02 -41.49 56.20
CA ALA A 10 -0.56 -41.51 54.85
C ALA A 10 -2.09 -41.52 54.84
N GLY A 11 -2.71 -40.85 53.86
CA GLY A 11 -4.15 -40.88 53.61
C GLY A 11 -4.45 -40.72 52.13
N LEU A 12 -4.77 -41.84 51.48
CA LEU A 12 -5.21 -41.96 50.09
C LEU A 12 -6.53 -41.21 49.88
N GLY A 13 -6.46 -40.06 49.21
CA GLY A 13 -7.61 -39.23 48.82
C GLY A 13 -7.92 -39.35 47.33
N ARG A 14 -8.81 -40.27 47.01
CA ARG A 14 -9.41 -40.58 45.70
C ARG A 14 -9.98 -39.30 45.04
N TYR A 15 -9.37 -38.80 43.95
CA TYR A 15 -9.94 -37.72 43.14
C TYR A 15 -11.07 -38.25 42.22
N PRO A 16 -12.32 -37.75 42.33
CA PRO A 16 -13.39 -38.16 41.44
C PRO A 16 -13.26 -37.53 40.04
N SER A 17 -13.61 -38.36 39.06
CA SER A 17 -13.67 -38.13 37.62
C SER A 17 -14.23 -36.76 37.22
N ARG A 18 -13.55 -36.12 36.27
CA ARG A 18 -13.94 -34.89 35.59
C ARG A 18 -15.30 -35.08 34.91
N LYS A 19 -16.36 -34.50 35.47
CA LYS A 19 -17.59 -34.25 34.71
C LYS A 19 -17.28 -33.20 33.66
N CYS A 20 -17.43 -33.57 32.39
CA CYS A 20 -17.49 -32.65 31.26
C CYS A 20 -18.54 -31.58 31.55
N CYS A 21 -18.10 -30.34 31.74
CA CYS A 21 -18.99 -29.18 31.74
C CYS A 21 -19.32 -28.87 30.27
N VAL A 22 -20.55 -29.17 29.87
CA VAL A 22 -21.08 -28.81 28.56
C VAL A 22 -21.17 -27.28 28.49
N MET A 23 -20.38 -26.66 27.61
CA MET A 23 -20.42 -25.21 27.38
C MET A 23 -21.80 -24.82 26.83
N SER A 24 -22.49 -23.92 27.54
CA SER A 24 -23.80 -23.39 27.15
C SER A 24 -23.71 -22.49 25.91
N LYS A 25 -24.76 -22.50 25.08
CA LYS A 25 -24.84 -21.80 23.78
C LYS A 25 -24.97 -20.27 23.88
N THR A 26 -24.93 -19.70 25.09
CA THR A 26 -25.26 -18.28 25.34
C THR A 26 -24.05 -17.32 25.25
N ASP A 27 -22.84 -17.85 25.11
CA ASP A 27 -21.58 -17.08 24.95
C ASP A 27 -21.22 -16.78 23.47
N GLN A 28 -22.14 -17.04 22.53
CA GLN A 28 -21.84 -17.04 21.09
C GLN A 28 -21.95 -15.66 20.43
N ALA A 29 -22.60 -14.69 21.08
CA ALA A 29 -22.82 -13.35 20.55
C ALA A 29 -21.52 -12.53 20.33
N PRO A 30 -20.56 -12.44 21.28
CA PRO A 30 -19.36 -11.61 21.08
C PRO A 30 -18.43 -12.15 19.98
N ARG A 31 -18.31 -13.48 19.86
CA ARG A 31 -17.46 -14.11 18.83
C ARG A 31 -18.04 -13.98 17.42
N ARG A 32 -19.37 -14.05 17.27
CA ARG A 32 -20.06 -13.76 15.99
C ARG A 32 -19.90 -12.30 15.58
N ALA A 33 -20.05 -11.37 16.52
CA ALA A 33 -19.87 -9.94 16.26
C ALA A 33 -18.43 -9.60 15.82
N MET A 34 -17.43 -10.23 16.43
CA MET A 34 -16.02 -10.09 16.03
C MET A 34 -15.75 -10.63 14.63
N LEU A 35 -16.26 -11.83 14.30
CA LEU A 35 -16.13 -12.40 12.96
C LEU A 35 -16.86 -11.57 11.90
N GLU A 36 -18.04 -11.04 12.22
CA GLU A 36 -18.78 -10.09 11.37
C GLU A 36 -17.97 -8.79 11.14
N ALA A 37 -17.36 -8.22 12.18
CA ALA A 37 -16.52 -7.03 12.06
C ALA A 37 -15.26 -7.28 11.22
N MET A 38 -14.63 -8.46 11.36
CA MET A 38 -13.51 -8.89 10.53
C MET A 38 -13.92 -9.04 9.07
N LYS A 39 -15.05 -9.71 8.80
CA LYS A 39 -15.62 -9.85 7.46
C LYS A 39 -15.96 -8.50 6.82
N ARG A 40 -16.59 -7.59 7.57
CA ARG A 40 -16.89 -6.21 7.11
C ARG A 40 -15.63 -5.39 6.84
N ARG A 41 -14.54 -5.64 7.57
CA ARG A 41 -13.23 -5.03 7.30
C ARG A 41 -12.63 -5.60 6.01
N THR A 42 -12.68 -6.90 5.78
CA THR A 42 -12.18 -7.51 4.54
C THR A 42 -13.00 -7.13 3.30
N LEU A 43 -14.33 -6.99 3.42
CA LEU A 43 -15.17 -6.58 2.29
C LEU A 43 -14.86 -5.15 1.85
N ARG A 44 -14.73 -4.20 2.78
CA ARG A 44 -14.27 -2.83 2.46
C ARG A 44 -12.89 -2.81 1.80
N ASN A 45 -11.98 -3.69 2.22
CA ASN A 45 -10.67 -3.79 1.57
C ASN A 45 -10.78 -4.31 0.13
N LYS A 46 -11.75 -5.20 -0.13
CA LYS A 46 -11.99 -5.78 -1.45
C LYS A 46 -12.64 -4.79 -2.42
N ASP A 47 -13.55 -3.94 -1.92
CA ASP A 47 -14.11 -2.84 -2.71
C ASP A 47 -13.00 -1.86 -3.14
N ASN A 48 -12.02 -1.61 -2.26
CA ASN A 48 -10.82 -0.83 -2.56
C ASN A 48 -9.79 -1.55 -3.46
N GLU A 49 -9.90 -2.86 -3.65
CA GLU A 49 -9.12 -3.61 -4.68
C GLU A 49 -9.76 -3.50 -6.07
N THR A 50 -11.03 -3.09 -6.15
CA THR A 50 -11.72 -2.97 -7.45
C THR A 50 -11.60 -1.55 -8.01
N MET A 51 -11.43 -0.54 -7.15
CA MET A 51 -11.22 0.86 -7.54
C MET A 51 -9.88 1.39 -7.01
N PRO A 52 -8.73 0.93 -7.54
CA PRO A 52 -7.44 1.39 -7.04
C PRO A 52 -7.17 2.88 -7.29
N ASP A 53 -6.47 3.50 -6.34
CA ASP A 53 -5.99 4.87 -6.44
C ASP A 53 -4.82 4.95 -7.45
N VAL A 54 -5.00 5.65 -8.55
CA VAL A 54 -3.94 5.96 -9.52
C VAL A 54 -3.23 7.25 -9.11
N THR A 55 -1.91 7.21 -9.05
CA THR A 55 -1.03 8.34 -8.77
C THR A 55 0.04 8.42 -9.84
N ILE A 56 0.16 9.57 -10.50
CA ILE A 56 1.23 9.81 -11.47
C ILE A 56 2.35 10.58 -10.75
N ILE A 57 3.58 10.10 -10.90
CA ILE A 57 4.78 10.77 -10.40
C ILE A 57 5.33 11.63 -11.52
N TYR A 58 5.58 12.90 -11.21
CA TYR A 58 6.13 13.88 -12.15
C TYR A 58 7.47 14.39 -11.66
N TRP A 59 8.33 14.75 -12.61
CA TRP A 59 9.46 15.65 -12.40
C TRP A 59 9.10 16.98 -13.05
N ARG A 60 8.89 18.03 -12.23
CA ARG A 60 8.21 19.26 -12.67
C ARG A 60 6.95 18.85 -13.46
N ASP A 61 6.71 19.38 -14.66
CA ASP A 61 5.53 19.05 -15.47
C ASP A 61 5.69 17.82 -16.39
N MET A 62 6.82 17.11 -16.32
CA MET A 62 7.05 15.89 -17.09
C MET A 62 6.65 14.64 -16.28
N PRO A 63 5.78 13.76 -16.80
CA PRO A 63 5.44 12.53 -16.12
C PRO A 63 6.61 11.54 -16.21
N ALA A 64 6.89 10.84 -15.11
CA ALA A 64 7.99 9.88 -15.01
C ALA A 64 7.48 8.45 -14.79
N GLN A 65 6.51 8.28 -13.88
CA GLN A 65 6.03 6.95 -13.47
C GLN A 65 4.55 6.98 -13.14
N VAL A 66 3.87 5.86 -13.38
CA VAL A 66 2.49 5.63 -12.94
C VAL A 66 2.53 4.63 -11.79
N MET A 67 1.84 4.95 -10.69
CA MET A 67 1.69 4.10 -9.52
C MET A 67 0.20 3.88 -9.25
N VAL A 68 -0.22 2.63 -9.09
CA VAL A 68 -1.60 2.27 -8.81
C VAL A 68 -1.66 1.50 -7.50
N GLY A 69 -2.55 1.92 -6.61
CA GLY A 69 -2.64 1.43 -5.24
C GLY A 69 -1.66 2.10 -4.28
N ARG A 70 -1.53 1.53 -3.07
CA ARG A 70 -0.75 2.12 -1.96
C ARG A 70 0.22 1.13 -1.31
N GLY A 71 1.33 1.67 -0.81
CA GLY A 71 2.30 0.92 -0.02
C GLY A 71 3.09 -0.09 -0.85
N ARG A 72 3.40 -1.26 -0.24
CA ARG A 72 4.28 -2.28 -0.85
C ARG A 72 3.63 -3.08 -1.98
N LYS A 73 2.29 -3.05 -2.06
CA LYS A 73 1.53 -3.78 -3.10
C LYS A 73 1.24 -2.91 -4.33
N ALA A 74 1.62 -1.64 -4.31
CA ALA A 74 1.32 -0.73 -5.40
C ALA A 74 1.98 -1.22 -6.70
N SER A 75 1.19 -1.34 -7.76
CA SER A 75 1.67 -1.56 -9.11
C SER A 75 2.38 -0.30 -9.58
N LYS A 76 3.60 -0.43 -10.09
CA LYS A 76 4.41 0.71 -10.57
C LYS A 76 4.89 0.41 -11.97
N ILE A 77 4.56 1.32 -12.89
CA ILE A 77 4.98 1.26 -14.29
C ILE A 77 5.83 2.49 -14.56
N GLN A 78 7.06 2.25 -15.02
CA GLN A 78 7.92 3.31 -15.55
C GLN A 78 7.45 3.64 -16.97
N LEU A 79 7.40 4.92 -17.30
CA LEU A 79 7.08 5.34 -18.67
C LEU A 79 8.23 4.98 -19.64
N PRO A 80 7.96 4.96 -20.95
CA PRO A 80 9.01 4.67 -21.94
C PRO A 80 10.21 5.60 -21.83
N GLU A 81 11.37 5.11 -22.25
CA GLU A 81 12.67 5.77 -22.13
C GLU A 81 12.69 7.22 -22.63
N ARG A 82 11.85 7.57 -23.61
CA ARG A 82 11.73 8.95 -24.12
C ARG A 82 11.40 9.98 -23.04
N PHE A 83 10.64 9.58 -22.01
CA PHE A 83 10.32 10.45 -20.88
C PHE A 83 11.52 10.66 -19.97
N GLU A 84 12.26 9.59 -19.67
CA GLU A 84 13.51 9.66 -18.90
C GLU A 84 14.53 10.56 -19.60
N GLN A 85 14.75 10.35 -20.90
CA GLN A 85 15.64 11.20 -21.69
C GLN A 85 15.18 12.66 -21.73
N ALA A 86 13.86 12.93 -21.76
CA ALA A 86 13.34 14.28 -21.74
C ALA A 86 13.60 14.96 -20.38
N ILE A 87 13.37 14.23 -19.28
CA ILE A 87 13.67 14.68 -17.92
C ILE A 87 15.16 14.99 -17.77
N ASP A 88 16.03 14.09 -18.21
CA ASP A 88 17.48 14.27 -18.13
C ASP A 88 17.93 15.49 -18.93
N ARG A 89 17.40 15.70 -20.14
CA ARG A 89 17.73 16.86 -20.97
C ARG A 89 17.29 18.17 -20.32
N ALA A 90 16.08 18.21 -19.77
CA ALA A 90 15.57 19.39 -19.09
C ALA A 90 16.34 19.66 -17.77
N ALA A 91 16.69 18.62 -17.03
CA ALA A 91 17.50 18.73 -15.81
C ALA A 91 18.92 19.22 -16.12
N MET A 92 19.56 18.69 -17.17
CA MET A 92 20.87 19.17 -17.62
C MET A 92 20.81 20.61 -18.11
N LYS A 93 19.80 20.96 -18.91
CA LYS A 93 19.63 22.32 -19.45
C LYS A 93 19.41 23.35 -18.34
N SER A 94 18.55 23.05 -17.38
CA SER A 94 18.25 23.93 -16.26
C SER A 94 19.35 23.97 -15.19
N GLY A 95 20.38 23.12 -15.29
CA GLY A 95 21.42 22.98 -14.27
C GLY A 95 20.98 22.19 -13.04
N ALA A 96 19.75 21.66 -13.02
CA ALA A 96 19.23 20.86 -11.92
C ALA A 96 19.89 19.48 -11.81
N ALA A 97 20.49 18.97 -12.88
CA ALA A 97 21.13 17.65 -12.91
C ALA A 97 22.18 17.47 -11.79
N GLY A 98 22.00 16.44 -10.95
CA GLY A 98 22.91 16.12 -9.86
C GLY A 98 22.86 17.10 -8.66
N THR A 99 21.89 18.01 -8.63
CA THR A 99 21.68 18.97 -7.54
C THR A 99 20.42 18.64 -6.74
N ASP A 100 20.22 19.35 -5.64
CA ASP A 100 18.98 19.24 -4.85
C ASP A 100 17.73 19.65 -5.65
N GLU A 101 17.88 20.51 -6.67
CA GLU A 101 16.76 20.93 -7.52
C GLU A 101 16.13 19.77 -8.29
N TYR A 102 16.92 18.76 -8.66
CA TYR A 102 16.40 17.57 -9.32
C TYR A 102 15.43 16.80 -8.41
N LEU A 103 15.81 16.62 -7.14
CA LEU A 103 14.98 15.94 -6.15
C LEU A 103 13.78 16.79 -5.74
N SER A 104 13.98 18.10 -5.59
CA SER A 104 12.92 19.06 -5.28
C SER A 104 11.86 19.17 -6.39
N GLY A 105 12.24 18.89 -7.64
CA GLY A 105 11.31 18.82 -8.77
C GLY A 105 10.38 17.60 -8.76
N MET A 106 10.66 16.58 -7.93
CA MET A 106 9.84 15.38 -7.87
C MET A 106 8.55 15.63 -7.10
N ARG A 107 7.40 15.42 -7.76
CA ARG A 107 6.08 15.54 -7.15
C ARG A 107 5.19 14.33 -7.44
N ARG A 108 4.25 14.07 -6.54
CA ARG A 108 3.17 13.12 -6.77
C ARG A 108 1.94 13.92 -7.17
N GLY A 109 1.31 13.54 -8.27
CA GLY A 109 0.01 14.08 -8.66
C GLY A 109 -1.10 13.65 -7.70
N ASP A 110 -2.25 14.30 -7.83
CA ASP A 110 -3.42 13.97 -7.04
C ASP A 110 -3.91 12.56 -7.35
N PRO A 111 -4.08 11.70 -6.34
CA PRO A 111 -4.61 10.36 -6.55
C PRO A 111 -6.06 10.41 -7.01
N TYR A 112 -6.40 9.61 -8.01
CA TYR A 112 -7.78 9.44 -8.47
C TYR A 112 -8.11 7.96 -8.63
N ALA A 113 -9.34 7.58 -8.25
CA ALA A 113 -9.77 6.19 -8.29
C ALA A 113 -10.22 5.83 -9.71
N LEU A 114 -9.68 4.72 -10.24
CA LEU A 114 -10.16 4.09 -11.46
C LEU A 114 -10.58 2.66 -11.17
N ASP A 115 -11.63 2.20 -11.84
CA ASP A 115 -12.09 0.82 -11.71
C ASP A 115 -11.21 -0.12 -12.55
N GLY A 116 -10.83 -1.26 -11.99
CA GLY A 116 -10.05 -2.30 -12.68
C GLY A 116 -8.92 -2.89 -11.85
N GLU A 117 -8.20 -3.84 -12.46
CA GLU A 117 -7.03 -4.47 -11.86
C GLU A 117 -5.83 -3.51 -11.85
N ASP A 118 -5.13 -3.38 -10.71
CA ASP A 118 -4.00 -2.48 -10.51
C ASP A 118 -2.99 -2.47 -11.67
N ALA A 119 -2.62 -3.66 -12.18
CA ALA A 119 -1.65 -3.80 -13.26
C ALA A 119 -2.20 -3.30 -14.61
N ALA A 120 -3.45 -3.64 -14.93
CA ALA A 120 -4.10 -3.23 -16.17
C ALA A 120 -4.35 -1.72 -16.19
N VAL A 121 -4.81 -1.15 -15.07
CA VAL A 121 -5.02 0.29 -14.91
C VAL A 121 -3.69 1.05 -15.04
N ALA A 122 -2.61 0.56 -14.40
CA ALA A 122 -1.30 1.20 -14.49
C ALA A 122 -0.76 1.21 -15.93
N GLN A 123 -0.93 0.12 -16.68
CA GLN A 123 -0.53 0.03 -18.08
C GLN A 123 -1.37 0.92 -18.99
N ALA A 124 -2.69 0.95 -18.79
CA ALA A 124 -3.60 1.79 -19.56
C ALA A 124 -3.26 3.28 -19.37
N GLU A 125 -3.00 3.70 -18.14
CA GLU A 125 -2.62 5.08 -17.85
C GLU A 125 -1.22 5.42 -18.37
N ALA A 126 -0.26 4.49 -18.30
CA ALA A 126 1.04 4.68 -18.93
C ALA A 126 0.90 4.86 -20.45
N ALA A 127 0.06 4.06 -21.12
CA ALA A 127 -0.22 4.19 -22.56
C ALA A 127 -0.97 5.48 -22.90
N ARG A 128 -1.90 5.93 -22.03
CA ARG A 128 -2.59 7.21 -22.20
C ARG A 128 -1.62 8.38 -22.13
N LEU A 129 -0.72 8.39 -21.14
CA LEU A 129 0.34 9.40 -21.01
C LEU A 129 1.30 9.35 -22.20
N ASP A 130 1.65 8.16 -22.67
CA ASP A 130 2.47 7.97 -23.86
C ASP A 130 1.85 8.67 -25.08
N ALA A 131 0.56 8.46 -25.31
CA ALA A 131 -0.16 9.09 -26.42
C ALA A 131 -0.36 10.61 -26.24
N GLU A 132 -0.56 11.09 -25.01
CA GLU A 132 -0.81 12.50 -24.72
C GLU A 132 0.46 13.37 -24.78
N PHE A 133 1.60 12.81 -24.36
CA PHE A 133 2.90 13.47 -24.39
C PHE A 133 3.66 13.08 -25.66
N THR A 134 3.25 13.73 -26.75
CA THR A 134 3.92 13.61 -28.05
C THR A 134 5.37 14.12 -27.97
N PRO A 135 6.23 13.73 -28.93
CA PRO A 135 7.60 14.22 -28.99
C PRO A 135 7.71 15.76 -29.00
N ASP A 136 6.77 16.45 -29.65
CA ASP A 136 6.76 17.91 -29.71
C ASP A 136 6.40 18.54 -28.36
N ARG A 137 5.45 17.94 -27.62
CA ARG A 137 5.11 18.39 -26.27
C ARG A 137 6.28 18.21 -25.31
N LEU A 138 6.98 17.06 -25.38
CA LEU A 138 8.18 16.82 -24.59
C LEU A 138 9.30 17.81 -24.94
N ARG A 139 9.49 18.15 -26.22
CA ARG A 139 10.45 19.19 -26.64
C ARG A 139 10.10 20.54 -26.04
N ALA A 140 8.84 20.97 -26.10
CA ALA A 140 8.42 22.24 -25.50
C ALA A 140 8.69 22.28 -23.99
N LEU A 141 8.43 21.17 -23.28
CA LEU A 141 8.78 21.05 -21.86
C LEU A 141 10.29 21.15 -21.63
N ILE A 142 11.11 20.47 -22.44
CA ILE A 142 12.57 20.60 -22.35
C ILE A 142 13.02 22.04 -22.60
N GLU A 143 12.41 22.73 -23.57
CA GLU A 143 12.72 24.11 -23.87
C GLU A 143 12.42 25.05 -22.70
N ASN A 144 11.36 24.77 -21.96
CA ASN A 144 10.92 25.49 -20.76
C ASN A 144 11.48 24.90 -19.46
N ASP A 145 12.61 24.19 -19.49
CA ASP A 145 13.25 23.64 -18.30
C ASP A 145 12.35 22.70 -17.49
N GLY A 146 11.39 22.04 -18.14
CA GLY A 146 10.44 21.11 -17.53
C GLY A 146 9.16 21.75 -17.01
N TRP A 147 8.89 23.01 -17.35
CA TRP A 147 7.66 23.73 -16.98
C TRP A 147 6.73 23.92 -18.19
N THR A 148 5.41 23.92 -17.97
CA THR A 148 4.40 24.32 -18.99
C THR A 148 4.08 25.80 -18.93
#